data_AF-A0A2E4YVH9-F1
#
_entry.id   AF-A0A2E4YVH9-F1
#
_cell.length_a   1.000
_cell.length_b   1.000
_cell.length_c   1.000
_cell.angle_alpha   90.00
_cell.angle_beta   90.00
_cell.angle_gamma   90.00
#
_symmetry.space_group_name_H-M   'P 1'
#
loop_
_entity.id
_entity.type
_entity.pdbx_description
1 polymer ?
#
loop_
_entity_poly.entity_id
_entity_poly.type
_entity_poly.pdbx_seq_one_letter_code
_entity_poly.pdbx_strand_id
1 'polypeptide(L)' 'MDKDLKQNYQVLFATDDGTKVLDDMQKRFHVDQSTFSSDALEMAFLEGQRSVVLFILRSITDEKEIKQDE' A
#
# COMPACT_ATOMS: atom_id res chain seq x y z
N MET A 1 5.64 -12.49 7.75
CA MET A 1 5.81 -12.67 6.29
C MET A 1 7.03 -13.54 6.08
N ASP A 2 6.97 -14.49 5.15
CA ASP A 2 8.17 -15.23 4.75
C ASP A 2 9.26 -14.25 4.27
N LYS A 3 10.52 -14.48 4.65
CA LYS A 3 11.62 -13.55 4.41
C LYS A 3 11.89 -13.40 2.92
N ASP A 4 11.79 -14.51 2.18
CA ASP A 4 11.99 -14.53 0.73
C ASP A 4 10.86 -13.77 0.03
N LEU A 5 9.63 -13.91 0.52
CA LEU A 5 8.50 -13.16 -0.03
C LEU A 5 8.64 -11.66 0.22
N LYS A 6 9.09 -11.23 1.41
CA LYS A 6 9.35 -9.80 1.69
C LYS A 6 10.39 -9.24 0.71
N GLN A 7 11.48 -9.98 0.50
CA GLN A 7 12.52 -9.58 -0.46
C GLN A 7 11.95 -9.46 -1.88
N ASN A 8 11.07 -10.37 -2.29
CA ASN A 8 10.42 -10.32 -3.60
C ASN A 8 9.56 -9.05 -3.77
N TYR A 9 8.79 -8.66 -2.74
CA TYR A 9 8.05 -7.39 -2.76
C TYR A 9 8.99 -6.19 -2.96
N GLN A 10 10.07 -6.14 -2.18
CA GLN A 10 11.06 -5.05 -2.26
C GLN A 10 11.71 -4.97 -3.64
N VAL A 11 12.18 -6.10 -4.18
CA VAL A 11 12.83 -6.15 -5.50
C VAL A 11 11.86 -5.78 -6.61
N LEU A 12 10.63 -6.31 -6.59
CA LEU A 12 9.63 -6.06 -7.63
C LEU A 12 9.27 -4.57 -7.72
N PHE A 13 8.95 -3.95 -6.59
CA PHE A 13 8.50 -2.56 -6.55
C PHE A 13 9.64 -1.54 -6.63
N ALA A 14 10.90 -1.97 -6.51
CA ALA A 14 12.07 -1.16 -6.84
C ALA A 14 12.37 -1.06 -8.34
N THR A 15 11.66 -1.82 -9.20
CA THR A 15 11.78 -1.67 -10.66
C THR A 15 10.99 -0.47 -11.18
N ASP A 16 11.39 0.07 -12.34
CA ASP A 16 10.69 1.21 -12.97
C ASP A 16 9.20 0.93 -13.20
N ASP A 17 8.86 -0.25 -13.72
CA ASP A 17 7.48 -0.62 -13.98
C ASP A 17 6.74 -0.95 -12.68
N GLY A 18 7.41 -1.58 -11.71
CA GLY A 18 6.86 -1.81 -10.37
C GLY A 18 6.47 -0.51 -9.67
N THR A 19 7.34 0.50 -9.71
CA THR A 19 7.06 1.83 -9.15
C THR A 19 5.85 2.49 -9.83
N LYS A 20 5.78 2.46 -11.17
CA LYS A 20 4.63 3.03 -11.91
C LYS A 20 3.32 2.34 -11.57
N VAL A 21 3.33 1.01 -11.44
CA VAL A 21 2.14 0.24 -11.05
C VAL A 21 1.74 0.57 -9.62
N LEU A 22 2.69 0.67 -8.69
CA LEU A 22 2.40 1.02 -7.30
C LEU A 22 1.81 2.43 -7.16
N ASP A 23 2.35 3.41 -7.89
CA ASP A 23 1.82 4.78 -7.95
C ASP A 23 0.38 4.82 -8.49
N ASP A 24 0.09 4.03 -9.52
CA ASP A 24 -1.26 3.89 -10.07
C ASP A 24 -2.21 3.25 -9.06
N MET A 25 -1.78 2.19 -8.37
CA MET A 25 -2.56 1.54 -7.31
C MET A 25 -2.85 2.50 -6.15
N GLN A 26 -1.87 3.28 -5.68
CA GLN A 26 -2.07 4.25 -4.61
C GLN A 26 -3.17 5.27 -4.95
N LYS A 27 -3.18 5.77 -6.19
CA LYS A 27 -4.20 6.71 -6.68
C LYS A 27 -5.58 6.06 -6.82
N ARG A 28 -5.66 4.85 -7.39
CA ARG A 28 -6.93 4.14 -7.60
C ARG A 28 -7.61 3.71 -6.30
N PHE A 29 -6.82 3.35 -5.29
CA PHE A 29 -7.32 2.77 -4.04
C PHE A 29 -7.21 3.74 -2.87
N HIS A 30 -7.26 5.05 -3.15
CA HIS A 30 -7.45 6.11 -2.17
C HIS A 30 -6.43 6.10 -1.01
N VAL A 31 -5.17 5.75 -1.28
CA VAL A 31 -4.14 5.68 -0.21
C VAL A 31 -4.01 7.02 0.52
N ASP A 32 -4.00 8.13 -0.22
CA ASP A 32 -3.87 9.49 0.33
C ASP A 32 -5.17 10.31 0.27
N GLN A 33 -6.32 9.65 0.14
CA GLN A 33 -7.63 10.32 0.00
C GLN A 33 -8.65 9.73 0.98
N SER A 34 -9.64 10.53 1.38
CA SER A 34 -10.74 10.04 2.22
C SER A 34 -11.63 9.09 1.43
N THR A 35 -11.97 7.95 2.03
CA THR A 35 -12.94 6.95 1.54
C THR A 35 -14.31 7.08 2.20
N PHE A 36 -14.54 8.17 2.94
CA PHE A 36 -15.79 8.38 3.66
C PHE A 36 -16.98 8.39 2.69
N SER A 37 -17.95 7.55 2.98
CA SER A 37 -19.25 7.50 2.30
C SER A 37 -20.37 7.45 3.32
N SER A 38 -21.54 7.96 2.94
CA SER A 38 -22.78 7.78 3.71
C SER A 38 -23.28 6.33 3.71
N ASP A 39 -22.80 5.50 2.79
CA ASP A 39 -23.06 4.06 2.76
C ASP A 39 -21.92 3.30 3.44
N ALA A 40 -22.25 2.57 4.51
CA ALA A 40 -21.30 1.79 5.27
C ALA A 40 -20.69 0.63 4.46
N LEU A 41 -21.43 0.03 3.52
CA LEU A 41 -20.94 -1.07 2.70
C LEU A 41 -19.93 -0.58 1.65
N GLU A 42 -20.19 0.59 1.06
CA GLU A 42 -19.25 1.24 0.15
C GLU A 42 -17.94 1.60 0.87
N MET A 43 -18.04 2.23 2.03
CA MET A 43 -16.88 2.57 2.84
C MET A 43 -16.06 1.33 3.21
N ALA A 44 -16.71 0.25 3.65
CA ALA A 44 -16.03 -1.01 3.96
C ALA A 44 -15.32 -1.63 2.75
N PHE A 45 -15.92 -1.53 1.56
CA PHE A 45 -15.32 -2.00 0.32
C PHE A 45 -14.07 -1.19 -0.05
N LEU A 46 -14.17 0.15 -0.02
CA LEU A 46 -13.06 1.05 -0.33
C LEU A 46 -11.88 0.87 0.63
N GLU A 47 -12.15 0.77 1.94
CA GLU A 47 -11.11 0.54 2.95
C GLU A 47 -10.49 -0.87 2.83
N GLY A 48 -11.27 -1.86 2.41
CA GLY A 48 -10.74 -3.20 2.08
C GLY A 48 -9.72 -3.15 0.94
N GLN A 49 -10.02 -2.40 -0.13
CA GLN A 49 -9.10 -2.21 -1.25
C GLN A 49 -7.85 -1.43 -0.83
N ARG A 50 -8.03 -0.32 -0.10
CA ARG A 50 -6.93 0.50 0.44
C ARG A 50 -5.99 -0.29 1.33
N SER A 51 -6.53 -1.17 2.17
CA SER A 51 -5.77 -2.04 3.08
C SER A 51 -4.78 -2.95 2.34
N VAL A 52 -5.13 -3.44 1.13
CA VAL A 52 -4.23 -4.26 0.32
C VAL A 52 -3.02 -3.45 -0.16
N VAL A 53 -3.22 -2.21 -0.59
CA VAL A 53 -2.12 -1.35 -1.06
C VAL A 53 -1.23 -0.92 0.10
N LEU A 54 -1.82 -0.56 1.25
CA LEU A 54 -1.08 -0.25 2.47
C LEU A 54 -0.24 -1.44 2.95
N PHE A 55 -0.74 -2.67 2.79
CA PHE A 55 0.04 -3.87 3.07
C PHE A 55 1.27 -3.98 2.16
N ILE A 56 1.14 -3.71 0.87
CA ILE A 56 2.27 -3.70 -0.07
C ILE A 56 3.30 -2.63 0.33
N LEU A 57 2.85 -1.41 0.59
CA LEU A 57 3.72 -0.30 1.04
C LEU A 57 4.50 -0.71 2.29
N ARG A 58 3.83 -1.25 3.30
CA ARG A 58 4.49 -1.73 4.52
C ARG A 58 5.44 -2.91 4.27
N SER A 59 5.19 -3.71 3.23
CA SER A 59 6.05 -4.83 2.86
C SER A 59 7.37 -4.36 2.26
N ILE A 60 7.39 -3.19 1.62
CA ILE A 60 8.58 -2.62 0.97
C ILE A 60 9.32 -1.60 1.86
N THR A 61 8.64 -0.91 2.77
CA THR A 61 9.27 0.03 3.71
C THR A 61 10.04 -0.71 4.80
N ASP A 62 11.27 -0.26 5.08
CA ASP A 62 12.05 -0.75 6.20
C ASP A 62 11.54 -0.18 7.53
N GLU A 63 11.40 -1.03 8.55
CA GLU A 63 10.88 -0.66 9.89
C GLU A 63 11.67 0.46 10.58
N LYS A 64 12.88 0.78 10.10
CA LYS A 64 13.74 1.84 10.62
C LYS A 64 13.32 3.24 10.15
N GLU A 65 12.65 3.37 9.01
CA GLU A 65 12.23 4.67 8.48
C GLU A 65 10.92 5.15 9.12
N ILE A 66 10.08 4.23 9.60
CA ILE A 66 8.79 4.54 10.24
C ILE A 66 8.97 5.29 11.59
N LYS A 67 10.16 5.24 12.20
CA LYS A 67 10.45 5.86 13.51
C LYS A 67 11.09 7.26 13.44
N GLN A 68 11.23 7.86 12.25
CA GLN A 68 11.85 9.18 12.11
C GLN A 68 10.86 10.35 12.15
N ASP A 69 9.55 10.07 12.17
CA ASP A 69 8.48 11.08 12.21
C ASP A 69 7.66 11.08 13.53
N GLU A 70 8.17 10.47 14.61
CA GLU A 70 7.57 10.53 15.97
C GLU A 70 8.36 11.42 16.94
#